data_AF-A0AAD5NNM1-F1
#
_entry.id   AF-A0AAD5NNM1-F1
#
_cell.length_a   1.000
_cell.length_b   1.000
_cell.length_c   1.000
_cell.angle_alpha   90.00
_cell.angle_beta   90.00
_cell.angle_gamma   90.00
#
_symmetry.space_group_name_H-M   'P 1'
#
loop_
_entity.id
_entity.type
_entity.pdbx_description
1 polymer ?
#
loop_
_entity_poly.entity_id
_entity_poly.type
_entity_poly.pdbx_seq_one_letter_code
_entity_poly.pdbx_strand_id
1 'polypeptide(L)'
;MSSSSSSSDLRNIWFSDVDGEAVESLLDKLEEKEAKACKDIAEDFFQQQNIDMAMFCLVTAHAKDPNLADIERCKQAYVAHKVVSKKSKMRNWPYVVLGIKDYGVGVEEIERSYKRKALMFHPDKFSSVAANTAMKHINAAREILSDSRTRNALHKVMQNIRV
;
A
#
# COMPACT_ATOMS: atom_id res chain seq x y z
N MET A 1 8.62 9.41 -26.96
CA MET A 1 9.54 9.93 -25.91
C MET A 1 9.01 9.42 -24.58
N SER A 2 9.59 8.32 -24.12
CA SER A 2 9.08 7.50 -23.03
C SER A 2 9.36 8.19 -21.70
N SER A 3 8.31 8.43 -20.93
CA SER A 3 8.35 9.00 -19.59
C SER A 3 9.09 8.07 -18.61
N SER A 4 10.38 8.33 -18.40
CA SER A 4 11.27 7.63 -17.46
C SER A 4 11.18 8.18 -16.03
N SER A 5 10.08 8.82 -15.64
CA SER A 5 9.93 9.53 -14.36
C SER A 5 9.06 8.80 -13.34
N SER A 6 9.20 7.47 -13.15
CA SER A 6 8.19 6.75 -12.33
C SER A 6 8.72 5.76 -11.29
N SER A 7 9.97 5.27 -11.36
CA SER A 7 10.45 4.27 -10.39
C SER A 7 11.27 4.87 -9.23
N SER A 8 12.14 5.84 -9.54
CA SER A 8 12.98 6.56 -8.58
C SER A 8 12.16 7.42 -7.60
N ASP A 9 11.11 8.09 -8.10
CA ASP A 9 10.27 8.96 -7.28
C ASP A 9 9.43 8.19 -6.26
N LEU A 10 8.93 7.01 -6.64
CA LEU A 10 8.18 6.14 -5.72
C LEU A 10 9.07 5.52 -4.64
N ARG A 11 10.32 5.17 -4.98
CA ARG A 11 11.29 4.70 -3.98
C ARG A 11 11.60 5.77 -2.95
N ASN A 12 11.87 7.00 -3.39
CA ASN A 12 12.21 8.11 -2.48
C ASN A 12 11.04 8.54 -1.59
N ILE A 13 9.79 8.48 -2.08
CA ILE A 13 8.60 8.84 -1.28
C ILE A 13 8.30 7.79 -0.19
N TRP A 14 8.59 6.51 -0.46
CA TRP A 14 8.19 5.41 0.43
C TRP A 14 9.31 4.94 1.36
N PHE A 15 10.56 5.04 0.94
CA PHE A 15 11.73 4.50 1.64
C PHE A 15 12.68 5.58 2.20
N SER A 16 12.20 6.82 2.34
CA SER A 16 13.01 7.94 2.89
C SER A 16 13.60 7.69 4.28
N ASP A 17 12.99 6.78 5.04
CA ASP A 17 13.31 6.50 6.43
C ASP A 17 14.22 5.25 6.58
N VAL A 18 14.63 4.62 5.48
CA VAL A 18 15.40 3.36 5.48
C VAL A 18 16.89 3.64 5.31
N ASP A 19 17.72 2.94 6.07
CA ASP A 19 19.18 2.97 5.93
C ASP A 19 19.60 2.46 4.53
N GLY A 20 20.33 3.29 3.80
CA GLY A 20 20.79 2.99 2.44
C GLY A 20 21.70 1.75 2.39
N GLU A 21 22.57 1.56 3.38
CA GLU A 21 23.48 0.41 3.41
C GLU A 21 22.72 -0.92 3.57
N ALA A 22 21.67 -0.91 4.40
CA ALA A 22 20.80 -2.06 4.58
C ALA A 22 20.00 -2.40 3.31
N VAL A 23 19.60 -1.38 2.54
CA VAL A 23 18.91 -1.56 1.26
C VAL A 23 19.85 -2.14 0.21
N GLU A 24 21.07 -1.61 0.08
CA GLU A 24 22.07 -2.14 -0.87
C GLU A 24 22.44 -3.60 -0.54
N SER A 25 22.70 -3.92 0.72
CA SER A 25 22.98 -5.30 1.14
C SER A 25 21.82 -6.25 0.85
N LEU A 26 20.58 -5.76 0.93
CA LEU A 26 19.39 -6.54 0.60
C LEU A 26 19.22 -6.66 -0.92
N LEU A 27 19.53 -5.63 -1.70
CA LEU A 27 19.51 -5.65 -3.16
C LEU A 27 20.40 -6.77 -3.70
N ASP A 28 21.66 -6.82 -3.29
CA ASP A 28 22.60 -7.86 -3.72
C ASP A 28 22.04 -9.27 -3.45
N LYS A 29 21.45 -9.47 -2.27
CA LYS A 29 20.80 -10.74 -1.90
C LYS A 29 19.58 -11.07 -2.76
N LEU A 30 18.84 -10.07 -3.23
CA LEU A 30 17.64 -10.25 -4.06
C LEU A 30 17.97 -10.41 -5.55
N GLU A 31 19.11 -9.89 -6.02
CA GLU A 31 19.52 -10.04 -7.42
C GLU A 31 19.65 -11.50 -7.82
N GLU A 32 20.29 -12.31 -6.97
CA GLU A 32 20.49 -13.75 -7.18
C GLU A 32 19.22 -14.60 -7.00
N LYS A 33 18.13 -14.00 -6.48
CA LYS A 33 16.88 -14.71 -6.16
C LYS A 33 15.85 -14.58 -7.28
N GLU A 34 15.07 -15.63 -7.46
CA GLU A 34 13.88 -15.61 -8.31
C GLU A 34 12.77 -14.74 -7.69
N ALA A 35 11.80 -14.33 -8.51
CA ALA A 35 10.70 -13.47 -8.08
C ALA A 35 9.91 -14.04 -6.90
N LYS A 36 9.66 -15.36 -6.90
CA LYS A 36 8.96 -16.05 -5.81
C LYS A 36 9.73 -15.95 -4.49
N ALA A 37 11.03 -16.24 -4.50
CA ALA A 37 11.86 -16.12 -3.31
C ALA A 37 11.91 -14.67 -2.78
N CYS A 38 11.94 -13.67 -3.67
CA CYS A 38 11.84 -12.26 -3.27
C CYS A 38 10.50 -11.96 -2.57
N LYS A 39 9.39 -12.55 -3.04
CA LYS A 39 8.07 -12.42 -2.40
C LYS A 39 8.04 -13.11 -1.03
N ASP A 40 8.64 -14.29 -0.89
CA ASP A 40 8.68 -15.01 0.38
C ASP A 40 9.49 -14.22 1.43
N ILE A 41 10.64 -13.66 1.05
CA ILE A 41 11.43 -12.74 1.89
C ILE A 41 10.61 -11.49 2.27
N ALA A 42 9.78 -10.98 1.36
CA ALA A 42 8.88 -9.87 1.67
C ALA A 42 7.89 -10.22 2.79
N GLU A 43 7.34 -11.44 2.78
CA GLU A 43 6.45 -11.90 3.86
C GLU A 43 7.19 -12.05 5.19
N ASP A 44 8.44 -12.52 5.18
CA ASP A 44 9.25 -12.63 6.40
C ASP A 44 9.52 -11.24 7.03
N PHE A 45 9.92 -10.25 6.23
CA PHE A 45 10.08 -8.87 6.71
C PHE A 45 8.77 -8.29 7.23
N PHE A 46 7.67 -8.61 6.56
CA PHE A 46 6.35 -8.15 6.98
C PHE A 46 5.96 -8.72 8.35
N GLN A 47 6.21 -10.01 8.59
CA GLN A 47 6.00 -10.65 9.90
C GLN A 47 6.86 -10.00 11.00
N GLN A 48 8.07 -9.56 10.66
CA GLN A 48 8.97 -8.81 11.53
C GLN A 48 8.56 -7.34 11.72
N GLN A 49 7.40 -6.92 11.20
CA GLN A 49 6.90 -5.54 11.19
C GLN A 49 7.81 -4.54 10.44
N ASN A 50 8.78 -5.03 9.67
CA ASN A 50 9.62 -4.22 8.80
C ASN A 50 8.93 -4.00 7.45
N ILE A 51 7.88 -3.17 7.46
CA ILE A 51 7.01 -2.93 6.30
C ILE A 51 7.80 -2.31 5.13
N ASP A 52 8.85 -1.53 5.41
CA ASP A 52 9.64 -0.87 4.37
C ASP A 52 10.49 -1.86 3.59
N MET A 53 11.24 -2.73 4.27
CA MET A 53 11.98 -3.80 3.59
C MET A 53 11.04 -4.79 2.90
N ALA A 54 9.89 -5.10 3.51
CA ALA A 54 8.87 -5.94 2.90
C ALA A 54 8.35 -5.35 1.57
N MET A 55 8.01 -4.06 1.55
CA MET A 55 7.59 -3.35 0.35
C MET A 55 8.68 -3.35 -0.73
N PHE A 56 9.93 -3.16 -0.32
CA PHE A 56 11.07 -3.16 -1.21
C PHE A 56 11.26 -4.52 -1.90
N CYS A 57 11.31 -5.60 -1.12
CA CYS A 57 11.39 -6.97 -1.65
C CYS A 57 10.27 -7.28 -2.64
N LEU A 58 9.05 -6.82 -2.34
CA LEU A 58 7.90 -7.06 -3.19
C LEU A 58 7.93 -6.27 -4.50
N VAL A 59 8.44 -5.03 -4.48
CA VAL A 59 8.67 -4.24 -5.70
C VAL A 59 9.71 -4.93 -6.58
N THR A 60 10.78 -5.47 -5.98
CA THR A 60 11.80 -6.24 -6.70
C THR A 60 11.24 -7.53 -7.29
N ALA A 61 10.42 -8.27 -6.54
CA ALA A 61 9.70 -9.44 -7.05
C ALA A 61 8.83 -9.08 -8.27
N HIS A 62 8.13 -7.95 -8.23
CA HIS A 62 7.24 -7.51 -9.31
C HIS A 62 8.02 -7.04 -10.53
N ALA A 63 9.19 -6.45 -10.34
CA ALA A 63 10.07 -6.09 -11.45
C ALA A 63 10.59 -7.33 -12.20
N LYS A 64 10.84 -8.43 -11.47
CA LYS A 64 11.31 -9.71 -12.04
C LYS A 64 10.18 -10.49 -12.71
N ASP A 65 9.02 -10.57 -12.07
CA ASP A 65 7.83 -11.21 -12.62
C ASP A 65 6.56 -10.43 -12.26
N PRO A 66 6.05 -9.58 -13.18
CA PRO A 66 4.82 -8.83 -12.99
C PRO A 66 3.56 -9.71 -12.87
N ASN A 67 3.61 -10.95 -13.38
CA ASN A 67 2.49 -11.88 -13.39
C ASN A 67 2.51 -12.87 -12.22
N LEU A 68 3.47 -12.70 -11.29
CA LEU A 68 3.57 -13.56 -10.11
C LEU A 68 2.25 -13.55 -9.32
N ALA A 69 1.78 -14.73 -8.94
CA ALA A 69 0.51 -14.89 -8.25
C ALA A 69 0.40 -13.97 -7.01
N ASP A 70 -0.72 -13.24 -6.94
CA ASP A 70 -1.09 -12.33 -5.85
C ASP A 70 -0.13 -11.16 -5.56
N ILE A 71 0.87 -10.92 -6.41
CA ILE A 71 1.88 -9.90 -6.11
C ILE A 71 1.30 -8.49 -5.95
N GLU A 72 0.35 -8.12 -6.81
CA GLU A 72 -0.35 -6.84 -6.73
C GLU A 72 -1.25 -6.77 -5.48
N ARG A 73 -1.82 -7.91 -5.05
CA ARG A 73 -2.59 -7.98 -3.80
C ARG A 73 -1.70 -7.76 -2.59
N CYS A 74 -0.54 -8.42 -2.52
CA CYS A 74 0.47 -8.17 -1.49
C CYS A 74 0.88 -6.70 -1.45
N LYS A 75 1.10 -6.08 -2.62
CA LYS A 75 1.57 -4.69 -2.71
C LYS A 75 0.54 -3.74 -2.15
N GLN A 76 -0.71 -3.92 -2.54
CA GLN A 76 -1.80 -3.12 -2.01
C GLN A 76 -2.07 -3.38 -0.51
N ALA A 77 -1.83 -4.61 -0.02
CA ALA A 77 -1.90 -4.90 1.41
C ALA A 77 -0.86 -4.07 2.17
N TYR A 78 0.40 -4.15 1.77
CA TYR A 78 1.50 -3.50 2.48
C TYR A 78 1.39 -1.97 2.42
N VAL A 79 0.93 -1.43 1.29
CA VAL A 79 0.55 -0.02 1.15
C VAL A 79 -0.48 0.38 2.22
N ALA A 80 -1.54 -0.40 2.41
CA ALA A 80 -2.55 -0.10 3.43
C ALA A 80 -1.93 -0.06 4.84
N HIS A 81 -1.06 -1.02 5.16
CA HIS A 81 -0.35 -1.06 6.45
C HIS A 81 0.56 0.17 6.66
N LYS A 82 1.39 0.51 5.68
CA LYS A 82 2.30 1.66 5.75
C LYS A 82 1.55 2.98 5.89
N VAL A 83 0.45 3.14 5.16
CA VAL A 83 -0.37 4.35 5.20
C VAL A 83 -1.06 4.49 6.57
N VAL A 84 -1.58 3.40 7.12
CA VAL A 84 -2.21 3.40 8.44
C VAL A 84 -1.20 3.64 9.56
N SER A 85 0.03 3.11 9.45
CA SER A 85 1.10 3.41 10.43
C SER A 85 1.46 4.89 10.45
N LYS A 86 1.28 5.60 9.34
CA LYS A 86 1.48 7.05 9.20
C LYS A 86 0.19 7.88 9.43
N LYS A 87 -0.91 7.33 9.97
CA LYS A 87 -2.22 8.02 10.12
C LYS A 87 -2.19 9.36 10.87
N SER A 88 -1.22 9.57 11.76
CA SER A 88 -1.06 10.83 12.51
C SER A 88 -0.56 11.97 11.61
N LYS A 89 0.23 11.65 10.59
CA LYS A 89 0.81 12.58 9.61
C LYS A 89 0.01 12.62 8.31
N MET A 90 -0.57 11.50 7.90
CA MET A 90 -1.33 11.35 6.65
C MET A 90 -2.84 11.42 6.92
N ARG A 91 -3.42 12.62 6.82
CA ARG A 91 -4.88 12.81 7.04
C ARG A 91 -5.73 12.23 5.90
N ASN A 92 -5.18 12.07 4.70
CA ASN A 92 -5.83 11.42 3.56
C ASN A 92 -5.83 9.87 3.62
N TRP A 93 -5.30 9.26 4.68
CA TRP A 93 -5.11 7.81 4.75
C TRP A 93 -6.36 6.97 4.39
N PRO A 94 -7.62 7.34 4.76
CA PRO A 94 -8.78 6.52 4.42
C PRO A 94 -9.00 6.44 2.91
N TYR A 95 -8.79 7.56 2.20
CA TYR A 95 -8.89 7.61 0.74
C TYR A 95 -7.78 6.78 0.09
N VAL A 96 -6.55 6.89 0.59
CA VAL A 96 -5.40 6.15 0.06
C VAL A 96 -5.57 4.63 0.23
N VAL A 97 -6.05 4.17 1.39
CA VAL A 97 -6.35 2.75 1.64
C VAL A 97 -7.40 2.21 0.66
N LEU A 98 -8.45 2.99 0.38
CA LEU A 98 -9.48 2.62 -0.61
C LEU A 98 -9.01 2.79 -2.07
N GLY A 99 -7.84 3.39 -2.31
CA GLY A 99 -7.32 3.65 -3.66
C GLY A 99 -8.00 4.84 -4.35
N ILE A 100 -8.62 5.74 -3.59
CA ILE A 100 -9.33 6.92 -4.09
C ILE A 100 -8.35 8.09 -4.19
N LYS A 101 -8.17 8.63 -5.40
CA LYS A 101 -7.29 9.79 -5.66
C LYS A 101 -8.01 11.12 -5.49
N ASP A 102 -9.29 11.17 -5.83
CA ASP A 102 -10.11 12.36 -5.71
C ASP A 102 -10.83 12.38 -4.35
N TYR A 103 -10.50 13.36 -3.52
CA TYR A 103 -11.09 13.49 -2.18
C TYR A 103 -12.47 14.17 -2.18
N GLY A 104 -12.97 14.58 -3.35
CA GLY A 104 -14.31 15.14 -3.55
C GLY A 104 -15.37 14.11 -3.95
N VAL A 105 -15.01 12.82 -4.05
CA VAL A 105 -15.93 11.80 -4.54
C VAL A 105 -17.15 11.58 -3.63
N GLY A 106 -18.28 11.27 -4.26
CA GLY A 106 -19.53 10.94 -3.57
C GLY A 106 -19.51 9.60 -2.84
N VAL A 107 -20.55 9.34 -2.02
CA VAL A 107 -20.70 8.09 -1.25
C VAL A 107 -20.67 6.86 -2.17
N GLU A 108 -21.28 6.95 -3.35
CA GLU A 108 -21.37 5.83 -4.29
C GLU A 108 -20.00 5.36 -4.78
N GLU A 109 -19.07 6.29 -5.06
CA GLU A 109 -17.72 5.95 -5.49
C GLU A 109 -16.89 5.36 -4.34
N ILE A 110 -17.09 5.86 -3.13
CA ILE A 110 -16.49 5.29 -1.91
C ILE A 110 -16.94 3.83 -1.74
N GLU A 111 -18.23 3.56 -1.86
CA GLU A 111 -18.77 2.20 -1.76
C GLU A 111 -18.30 1.29 -2.89
N ARG A 112 -18.20 1.80 -4.12
CA ARG A 112 -17.65 1.08 -5.27
C ARG A 112 -16.19 0.68 -5.03
N SER A 113 -15.38 1.62 -4.55
CA SER A 113 -13.97 1.40 -4.22
C SER A 113 -13.81 0.41 -3.07
N TYR A 114 -14.62 0.54 -2.02
CA TYR A 114 -14.67 -0.41 -0.91
C TYR A 114 -14.99 -1.84 -1.38
N LYS A 115 -16.07 -2.04 -2.15
CA LYS A 115 -16.46 -3.39 -2.63
C LYS A 115 -15.35 -4.06 -3.43
N ARG A 116 -14.68 -3.28 -4.29
CA ARG A 116 -13.53 -3.76 -5.08
C ARG A 116 -12.38 -4.22 -4.17
N LYS A 117 -12.04 -3.41 -3.16
CA LYS A 117 -10.99 -3.73 -2.18
C LYS A 117 -11.39 -4.93 -1.32
N ALA A 118 -12.60 -4.97 -0.77
CA ALA A 118 -13.08 -6.08 0.03
C ALA A 118 -13.03 -7.43 -0.72
N LEU A 119 -13.37 -7.44 -2.01
CA LEU A 119 -13.23 -8.64 -2.84
C LEU A 119 -11.77 -9.05 -3.04
N MET A 120 -10.86 -8.09 -3.16
CA MET A 120 -9.43 -8.31 -3.38
C MET A 120 -8.73 -8.90 -2.15
N PHE A 121 -9.17 -8.54 -0.94
CA PHE A 121 -8.54 -8.95 0.32
C PHE A 121 -9.35 -10.01 1.08
N HIS A 122 -10.34 -10.63 0.45
CA HIS A 122 -11.10 -11.70 1.08
C HIS A 122 -10.17 -12.87 1.45
N PRO A 123 -10.17 -13.36 2.70
CA PRO A 123 -9.21 -14.37 3.17
C PRO A 123 -9.25 -15.66 2.35
N ASP A 124 -10.42 -16.08 1.86
CA ASP A 124 -10.57 -17.26 0.99
C ASP A 124 -9.79 -17.16 -0.33
N LYS A 125 -9.47 -15.95 -0.80
CA LYS A 125 -8.85 -15.70 -2.10
C LYS A 125 -7.43 -15.15 -2.00
N PHE A 126 -6.99 -14.76 -0.80
CA PHE A 126 -5.70 -14.10 -0.58
C PHE A 126 -5.04 -14.63 0.69
N SER A 127 -4.06 -15.51 0.51
CA SER A 127 -3.41 -16.29 1.58
C SER A 127 -2.20 -15.61 2.25
N SER A 128 -1.97 -14.31 2.04
CA SER A 128 -0.84 -13.61 2.66
C SER A 128 -1.08 -13.29 4.14
N VAL A 129 -0.01 -13.27 4.92
CA VAL A 129 -0.02 -12.82 6.33
C VAL A 129 -0.60 -11.41 6.52
N ALA A 130 -0.54 -10.56 5.49
CA ALA A 130 -1.05 -9.20 5.54
C ALA A 130 -2.58 -9.10 5.29
N ALA A 131 -3.21 -10.16 4.77
CA ALA A 131 -4.59 -10.14 4.26
C ALA A 131 -5.62 -9.68 5.30
N ASN A 132 -5.66 -10.37 6.44
CA ASN A 132 -6.65 -10.13 7.48
C ASN A 132 -6.57 -8.70 8.02
N THR A 133 -5.36 -8.21 8.27
CA THR A 133 -5.16 -6.87 8.81
C THR A 133 -5.38 -5.80 7.75
N ALA A 134 -5.04 -6.06 6.49
CA ALA A 134 -5.40 -5.17 5.38
C ALA A 134 -6.93 -5.02 5.24
N MET A 135 -7.69 -6.11 5.37
CA MET A 135 -9.16 -6.05 5.38
C MET A 135 -9.69 -5.18 6.52
N LYS A 136 -9.12 -5.31 7.73
CA LYS A 136 -9.48 -4.44 8.87
C LYS A 136 -9.25 -2.96 8.56
N HIS A 137 -8.13 -2.63 7.90
CA HIS A 137 -7.84 -1.26 7.49
C HIS A 137 -8.83 -0.72 6.46
N ILE A 138 -9.25 -1.56 5.50
CA ILE A 138 -10.25 -1.21 4.48
C ILE A 138 -11.61 -0.94 5.13
N ASN A 139 -12.03 -1.79 6.08
CA ASN A 139 -13.27 -1.59 6.82
C ASN A 139 -13.26 -0.28 7.61
N ALA A 140 -12.16 0.00 8.33
CA ALA A 140 -12.00 1.25 9.08
C ALA A 140 -12.01 2.48 8.15
N ALA A 141 -11.37 2.39 6.98
CA ALA A 141 -11.38 3.47 6.00
C ALA A 141 -12.81 3.75 5.48
N ARG A 142 -13.58 2.70 5.16
CA ARG A 142 -14.98 2.84 4.75
C ARG A 142 -15.83 3.46 5.85
N GLU A 143 -15.71 2.99 7.09
CA GLU A 143 -16.48 3.51 8.23
C GLU A 143 -16.30 5.02 8.38
N ILE A 144 -15.05 5.48 8.38
CA ILE A 144 -14.69 6.90 8.45
C ILE A 144 -15.25 7.71 7.28
N LEU A 145 -15.25 7.15 6.07
CA LEU A 145 -15.71 7.86 4.87
C LEU A 145 -17.23 7.79 4.68
N SER A 146 -17.91 6.87 5.36
CA SER A 146 -19.36 6.72 5.31
C SER A 146 -20.09 7.72 6.21
N ASP A 147 -19.49 8.16 7.32
CA ASP A 147 -20.03 9.25 8.15
C ASP A 147 -19.82 10.60 7.45
N SER A 148 -20.92 11.32 7.26
CA SER A 148 -20.91 12.59 6.52
C SER A 148 -20.12 13.67 7.23
N ARG A 149 -20.08 13.67 8.57
CA ARG A 149 -19.38 14.69 9.36
C ARG A 149 -17.87 14.49 9.28
N THR A 150 -17.38 13.27 9.52
CA THR A 150 -15.96 12.93 9.40
C THR A 150 -15.45 13.15 7.99
N ARG A 151 -16.22 12.73 6.96
CA ARG A 151 -15.84 12.94 5.57
C ARG A 151 -15.73 14.43 5.23
N ASN A 152 -16.70 15.23 5.63
CA ASN A 152 -16.68 16.68 5.36
C ASN A 152 -15.51 17.37 6.07
N ALA A 153 -15.19 16.97 7.31
CA ALA A 153 -14.03 17.48 8.02
C ALA A 153 -12.72 17.12 7.29
N LEU A 154 -12.56 15.87 6.85
CA LEU A 154 -11.40 15.45 6.07
C LEU A 154 -11.30 16.21 4.75
N HIS A 155 -12.40 16.37 4.03
CA HIS A 155 -12.44 17.10 2.76
C HIS A 155 -11.94 18.54 2.92
N LYS A 156 -12.39 19.26 3.96
CA LYS A 156 -11.93 20.61 4.28
C LYS A 156 -10.42 20.66 4.55
N VAL A 157 -9.90 19.73 5.36
CA VAL A 157 -8.45 19.64 5.62
C VAL A 157 -7.68 19.38 4.32
N MET A 158 -8.22 18.54 3.42
CA MET A 158 -7.57 18.22 2.16
C MET A 158 -7.57 19.37 1.15
N GLN A 159 -8.61 20.21 1.14
CA GLN A 159 -8.64 21.43 0.32
C GLN A 159 -7.56 22.42 0.75
N ASN A 160 -7.30 22.53 2.05
CA ASN A 160 -6.31 23.47 2.60
C ASN A 160 -4.85 23.07 2.35
N ILE A 161 -4.59 21.79 2.02
CA ILE A 161 -3.23 21.29 1.71
C ILE A 161 -2.87 21.49 0.23
N ARG A 162 -3.85 21.79 -0.63
CA ARG A 162 -3.63 22.07 -2.07
C ARG A 162 -3.24 23.54 -2.37
N VAL A 163 -2.92 24.34 -1.35
CA VAL A 163 -2.45 25.73 -1.45
C VAL A 163 -1.00 25.79 -1.00
#